data_AF-A0A1Q7FNE5-F1
#
_entry.id   AF-A0A1Q7FNE5-F1
#
_cell.length_a   1.000
_cell.length_b   1.000
_cell.length_c   1.000
_cell.angle_alpha   90.00
_cell.angle_beta   90.00
_cell.angle_gamma   90.00
#
_symmetry.space_group_name_H-M   'P 1'
#
loop_
_entity.id
_entity.type
_entity.pdbx_description
1 polymer ?
#
loop_
_entity_poly.entity_id
_entity_poly.type
_entity_poly.pdbx_seq_one_letter_code
_entity_poly.pdbx_strand_id
1 'polypeptide(L)'
;MTPSSEIAQVLFAAVQQFRHYGATHPAARQAGRQFHRSIEALGVRRAVDIEVTDRTLMVQSVPLTLQDPQAAQLRAHLAARRVQRLTIEREAGEEAVVTLIRLLALEPEELIAEGGLADALQSAGVSGITAESPEAAGAPRPSAEGENVFATAVRVLHEISSAVEHGSPADVPRARLAVEGLVATLDMARPQLWGDLANRSHDELDPQHGANTCLLTLFVAQALGLDAQHLTDVGVAALLHDIGLAVLPWEQRMAERTVRGPLSQWRHPAEGAFVLRHLGGRESLPMIVAAEHHLPALKDPSVLPQARLVALADYTDALSCGRVPAMRHASLGGLLSELLSGGGPAFDAVHVRVLASLVADAAASGVEFSSAP
;
A
#
# COMPACT_ATOMS: atom_id res chain seq x y z
N MET A 1 -35.49 -11.71 15.64
CA MET A 1 -34.06 -11.78 15.32
C MET A 1 -33.71 -13.23 15.02
N THR A 2 -32.86 -13.47 14.03
CA THR A 2 -32.31 -14.81 13.80
C THR A 2 -31.19 -15.09 14.81
N PRO A 3 -30.94 -16.35 15.20
CA PRO A 3 -29.82 -16.70 16.08
C PRO A 3 -28.47 -16.16 15.58
N SER A 4 -28.25 -16.15 14.25
CA SER A 4 -27.05 -15.58 13.62
C SER A 4 -26.90 -14.06 13.81
N SER A 5 -28.00 -13.30 13.76
CA SER A 5 -28.00 -11.85 14.01
C SER A 5 -27.77 -11.55 15.50
N GLU A 6 -28.30 -12.39 16.39
CA GLU A 6 -28.07 -12.27 17.84
C GLU A 6 -26.59 -12.44 18.21
N ILE A 7 -25.86 -13.40 17.60
CA ILE A 7 -24.40 -13.55 17.82
C ILE A 7 -23.66 -12.28 17.46
N ALA A 8 -23.92 -11.73 16.26
CA ALA A 8 -23.23 -10.54 15.78
C ALA A 8 -23.49 -9.34 16.70
N GLN A 9 -24.74 -9.16 17.12
CA GLN A 9 -25.14 -8.12 18.06
C GLN A 9 -24.44 -8.28 19.43
N VAL A 10 -24.49 -9.48 20.02
CA VAL A 10 -23.96 -9.73 21.36
C VAL A 10 -22.43 -9.65 21.37
N LEU A 11 -21.75 -10.15 20.32
CA LEU A 11 -20.30 -10.01 20.16
C LEU A 11 -19.90 -8.54 20.12
N PHE A 12 -20.52 -7.76 19.23
CA PHE A 12 -20.15 -6.36 19.06
C PHE A 12 -20.47 -5.55 20.32
N ALA A 13 -21.61 -5.79 20.96
CA ALA A 13 -21.96 -5.17 22.23
C ALA A 13 -20.91 -5.49 23.31
N ALA A 14 -20.44 -6.73 23.40
CA ALA A 14 -19.40 -7.11 24.36
C ALA A 14 -18.08 -6.39 24.08
N VAL A 15 -17.65 -6.31 22.82
CA VAL A 15 -16.46 -5.53 22.43
C VAL A 15 -16.58 -4.06 22.87
N GLN A 16 -17.73 -3.42 22.64
CA GLN A 16 -17.94 -2.03 23.07
C GLN A 16 -17.89 -1.87 24.58
N GLN A 17 -18.40 -2.83 25.36
CA GLN A 17 -18.31 -2.79 26.83
C GLN A 17 -16.86 -2.89 27.32
N PHE A 18 -16.03 -3.72 26.68
CA PHE A 18 -14.61 -3.80 26.99
C PHE A 18 -13.86 -2.51 26.63
N ARG A 19 -14.20 -1.85 25.52
CA ARG A 19 -13.61 -0.55 25.14
C ARG A 19 -13.98 0.58 26.10
N HIS A 20 -15.25 0.68 26.49
CA HIS A 20 -15.71 1.78 27.34
C HIS A 20 -15.31 1.65 28.81
N TYR A 21 -15.32 0.43 29.36
CA TYR A 21 -15.14 0.20 30.80
C TYR A 21 -13.86 -0.56 31.17
N GLY A 22 -13.13 -1.09 30.19
CA GLY A 22 -11.95 -1.92 30.42
C GLY A 22 -12.28 -3.36 30.85
N ALA A 23 -11.31 -4.26 30.65
CA ALA A 23 -11.50 -5.71 30.84
C ALA A 23 -11.80 -6.15 32.29
N THR A 24 -11.45 -5.33 33.28
CA THR A 24 -11.64 -5.65 34.71
C THR A 24 -13.02 -5.26 35.23
N HIS A 25 -13.80 -4.48 34.48
CA HIS A 25 -15.09 -3.97 34.95
C HIS A 25 -16.19 -5.05 34.97
N PRO A 26 -17.08 -5.09 35.99
CA PRO A 26 -18.16 -6.09 36.08
C PRO A 26 -19.06 -6.15 34.85
N ALA A 27 -19.37 -5.00 34.23
CA ALA A 27 -20.21 -4.94 33.03
C ALA A 27 -19.54 -5.58 31.80
N ALA A 28 -18.24 -5.36 31.61
CA ALA A 28 -17.47 -5.98 30.53
C ALA A 28 -17.43 -7.51 30.72
N ARG A 29 -17.11 -7.97 31.93
CA ARG A 29 -17.14 -9.41 32.27
C ARG A 29 -18.51 -10.04 32.08
N GLN A 30 -19.59 -9.34 32.42
CA GLN A 30 -20.95 -9.81 32.20
C GLN A 30 -21.30 -9.92 30.72
N ALA A 31 -20.89 -8.95 29.90
CA ALA A 31 -21.09 -8.99 28.45
C ALA A 31 -20.32 -10.13 27.79
N GLY A 32 -19.08 -10.40 28.22
CA GLY A 32 -18.31 -11.57 27.76
C GLY A 32 -18.98 -12.90 28.09
N ARG A 33 -19.48 -13.07 29.33
CA ARG A 33 -20.28 -14.24 29.73
C ARG A 33 -21.59 -14.39 28.95
N GLN A 34 -22.22 -13.27 28.61
CA GLN A 34 -23.43 -13.29 27.80
C GLN A 34 -23.14 -13.79 26.39
N PHE A 35 -22.06 -13.33 25.78
CA PHE A 35 -21.63 -13.81 24.47
C PHE A 35 -21.29 -15.31 24.46
N HIS A 36 -20.54 -15.79 25.46
CA HIS A 36 -20.24 -17.21 25.61
C HIS A 36 -21.50 -18.07 25.70
N ARG A 37 -22.50 -17.66 26.51
CA ARG A 37 -23.80 -18.34 26.58
C ARG A 37 -24.59 -18.30 25.27
N SER A 38 -24.53 -17.21 24.52
CA SER A 38 -25.17 -17.11 23.20
C SER A 38 -24.55 -18.10 22.21
N ILE A 39 -23.23 -18.31 22.26
CA ILE A 39 -22.53 -19.35 21.48
C ILE A 39 -23.03 -20.76 21.85
N GLU A 40 -23.12 -21.06 23.15
CA GLU A 40 -23.62 -22.36 23.63
C GLU A 40 -25.07 -22.62 23.21
N ALA A 41 -25.91 -21.57 23.22
CA ALA A 41 -27.34 -21.66 22.92
C ALA A 41 -27.66 -22.00 21.44
N LEU A 42 -26.73 -21.77 20.50
CA LEU A 42 -26.96 -22.10 19.08
C LEU A 42 -27.01 -23.59 18.78
N GLY A 43 -26.62 -24.46 19.73
CA GLY A 43 -26.69 -25.91 19.55
C GLY A 43 -25.83 -26.43 18.40
N VAL A 44 -24.76 -25.70 18.04
CA VAL A 44 -23.90 -26.08 16.92
C VAL A 44 -23.09 -27.33 17.25
N ARG A 45 -22.94 -28.23 16.27
CA ARG A 45 -22.24 -29.52 16.45
C ARG A 45 -20.73 -29.40 16.64
N ARG A 46 -20.08 -28.33 16.17
CA ARG A 46 -18.60 -28.23 16.15
C ARG A 46 -18.05 -26.84 16.45
N ALA A 47 -18.39 -25.81 15.67
CA ALA A 47 -17.86 -24.46 15.84
C ALA A 47 -18.82 -23.40 15.27
N VAL A 48 -18.73 -22.16 15.78
CA VAL A 48 -19.38 -20.97 15.23
C VAL A 48 -18.40 -20.24 14.33
N ASP A 49 -18.74 -20.13 13.06
CA ASP A 49 -17.96 -19.41 12.05
C ASP A 49 -18.57 -18.04 11.75
N ILE A 50 -17.75 -17.01 11.82
CA ILE A 50 -18.06 -15.63 11.44
C ILE A 50 -17.13 -15.25 10.30
N GLU A 51 -17.67 -15.02 9.11
CA GLU A 51 -16.93 -14.67 7.91
C GLU A 51 -17.23 -13.23 7.49
N VAL A 52 -16.20 -12.50 7.08
CA VAL A 52 -16.25 -11.08 6.75
C VAL A 52 -15.72 -10.92 5.33
N THR A 53 -16.52 -10.27 4.49
CA THR A 53 -16.11 -9.81 3.17
C THR A 53 -16.25 -8.30 3.08
N ASP A 54 -15.79 -7.71 1.97
CA ASP A 54 -15.94 -6.27 1.70
C ASP A 54 -17.39 -5.79 1.81
N ARG A 55 -18.36 -6.66 1.51
CA ARG A 55 -19.78 -6.29 1.37
C ARG A 55 -20.72 -7.05 2.29
N THR A 56 -20.29 -8.10 2.96
CA THR A 56 -21.18 -8.94 3.78
C THR A 56 -20.50 -9.45 5.05
N LEU A 57 -21.30 -9.60 6.10
CA LEU A 57 -20.96 -10.39 7.28
C LEU A 57 -21.79 -11.67 7.21
N MET A 58 -21.14 -12.83 7.30
CA MET A 58 -21.77 -14.14 7.30
C MET A 58 -21.54 -14.77 8.67
N VAL A 59 -22.58 -15.38 9.23
CA VAL A 59 -22.49 -16.12 10.49
C VAL A 59 -23.12 -17.48 10.27
N GLN A 60 -22.36 -18.55 10.45
CA GLN A 60 -22.75 -19.93 10.10
C GLN A 60 -23.19 -20.07 8.64
N SER A 61 -22.43 -19.47 7.71
CA SER A 61 -22.76 -19.39 6.28
C SER A 61 -24.09 -18.72 5.95
N VAL A 62 -24.71 -18.01 6.92
CA VAL A 62 -25.91 -17.19 6.69
C VAL A 62 -25.50 -15.73 6.54
N PRO A 63 -25.71 -15.09 5.37
CA PRO A 63 -25.40 -13.68 5.19
C PRO A 63 -26.35 -12.81 6.02
N LEU A 64 -25.79 -11.88 6.78
CA LEU A 64 -26.51 -10.84 7.51
C LEU A 64 -26.62 -9.58 6.64
N THR A 65 -27.82 -9.04 6.52
CA THR A 65 -28.10 -7.83 5.73
C THR A 65 -27.46 -6.61 6.41
N LEU A 66 -26.73 -5.77 5.65
CA LEU A 66 -26.17 -4.50 6.14
C LEU A 66 -27.21 -3.44 6.55
N GLN A 67 -28.50 -3.72 6.40
CA GLN A 67 -29.58 -2.91 6.96
C GLN A 67 -29.66 -3.00 8.48
N ASP A 68 -29.06 -4.03 9.09
CA ASP A 68 -28.84 -4.12 10.53
C ASP A 68 -27.59 -3.29 10.89
N PRO A 69 -27.73 -2.14 11.60
CA PRO A 69 -26.60 -1.27 11.93
C PRO A 69 -25.50 -2.01 12.72
N GLN A 70 -25.87 -2.99 13.54
CA GLN A 70 -24.92 -3.69 14.40
C GLN A 70 -24.11 -4.72 13.61
N ALA A 71 -24.74 -5.40 12.63
CA ALA A 71 -24.03 -6.29 11.71
C ALA A 71 -23.04 -5.49 10.83
N ALA A 72 -23.44 -4.30 10.36
CA ALA A 72 -22.58 -3.42 9.59
C ALA A 72 -21.38 -2.90 10.42
N GLN A 73 -21.62 -2.55 11.68
CA GLN A 73 -20.59 -2.12 12.62
C GLN A 73 -19.61 -3.25 12.97
N LEU A 74 -20.11 -4.46 13.25
CA LEU A 74 -19.25 -5.61 13.52
C LEU A 74 -18.39 -5.97 12.30
N ARG A 75 -18.97 -5.94 11.09
CA ARG A 75 -18.22 -6.14 9.84
C ARG A 75 -17.08 -5.15 9.73
N ALA A 76 -17.35 -3.86 9.88
CA ALA A 76 -16.34 -2.82 9.80
C ALA A 76 -15.25 -3.00 10.89
N HIS A 77 -15.66 -3.41 12.09
CA HIS A 77 -14.77 -3.66 13.22
C HIS A 77 -13.81 -4.82 12.99
N LEU A 78 -14.30 -5.94 12.43
CA LEU A 78 -13.49 -7.10 12.08
C LEU A 78 -12.62 -6.84 10.85
N ALA A 79 -13.15 -6.16 9.83
CA ALA A 79 -12.43 -5.79 8.62
C ALA A 79 -11.25 -4.84 8.91
N ALA A 80 -11.44 -3.84 9.79
CA ALA A 80 -10.36 -2.94 10.23
C ALA A 80 -9.19 -3.69 10.89
N ARG A 81 -9.48 -4.84 11.51
CA ARG A 81 -8.51 -5.74 12.16
C ARG A 81 -8.02 -6.86 11.25
N ARG A 82 -8.35 -6.79 9.95
CA ARG A 82 -8.00 -7.80 8.94
C ARG A 82 -8.44 -9.21 9.34
N VAL A 83 -9.63 -9.35 9.92
CA VAL A 83 -10.23 -10.65 10.21
C VAL A 83 -11.21 -10.99 9.08
N GLN A 84 -10.88 -12.01 8.28
CA GLN A 84 -11.76 -12.55 7.23
C GLN A 84 -12.63 -13.68 7.78
N ARG A 85 -12.08 -14.53 8.65
CA ARG A 85 -12.83 -15.60 9.32
C ARG A 85 -12.47 -15.63 10.79
N LEU A 86 -13.47 -15.85 11.62
CA LEU A 86 -13.32 -16.12 13.04
C LEU A 86 -14.11 -17.38 13.36
N THR A 87 -13.42 -18.42 13.80
CA THR A 87 -13.98 -19.72 14.14
C THR A 87 -13.84 -19.93 15.64
N ILE A 88 -14.96 -20.15 16.32
CA ILE A 88 -15.03 -20.40 17.76
C ILE A 88 -15.55 -21.82 17.96
N GLU A 89 -14.67 -22.72 18.38
CA GLU A 89 -15.04 -24.10 18.69
C GLU A 89 -16.00 -24.16 19.88
N ARG A 90 -16.90 -25.15 19.88
CA ARG A 90 -17.89 -25.33 20.95
C ARG A 90 -17.25 -25.54 22.33
N GLU A 91 -16.03 -26.08 22.36
CA GLU A 91 -15.28 -26.38 23.58
C GLU A 91 -14.45 -25.19 24.08
N ALA A 92 -14.51 -24.05 23.38
CA ALA A 92 -13.86 -22.82 23.83
C ALA A 92 -14.42 -22.38 25.19
N GLY A 93 -13.54 -22.31 26.19
CA GLY A 93 -13.90 -21.90 27.55
C GLY A 93 -14.29 -20.42 27.64
N GLU A 94 -14.94 -20.04 28.75
CA GLU A 94 -15.30 -18.63 29.03
C GLU A 94 -14.07 -17.71 28.95
N GLU A 95 -12.92 -18.16 29.49
CA GLU A 95 -11.67 -17.39 29.50
C GLU A 95 -11.11 -17.16 28.08
N ALA A 96 -11.22 -18.15 27.20
CA ALA A 96 -10.83 -18.03 25.80
C ALA A 96 -11.68 -16.96 25.09
N VAL A 97 -13.00 -17.01 25.30
CA VAL A 97 -13.93 -16.04 24.70
C VAL A 97 -13.73 -14.63 25.25
N VAL A 98 -13.49 -14.50 26.56
CA VAL A 98 -13.16 -13.20 27.17
C VAL A 98 -11.85 -12.64 26.62
N THR A 99 -10.85 -13.49 26.41
CA THR A 99 -9.57 -13.09 25.82
C THR A 99 -9.74 -12.64 24.37
N LEU A 100 -10.51 -13.37 23.56
CA LEU A 100 -10.90 -12.94 22.21
C LEU A 100 -11.54 -11.55 22.21
N ILE A 101 -12.53 -11.30 23.09
CA ILE A 101 -13.22 -10.00 23.16
C ILE A 101 -12.25 -8.89 23.57
N ARG A 102 -11.33 -9.17 24.50
CA ARG A 102 -10.29 -8.24 24.92
C ARG A 102 -9.36 -7.88 23.76
N LEU A 103 -8.91 -8.86 22.99
CA LEU A 103 -8.07 -8.64 21.80
C LEU A 103 -8.81 -7.85 20.72
N LEU A 104 -10.09 -8.16 20.49
CA LEU A 104 -10.96 -7.39 19.60
C LEU A 104 -11.25 -5.96 20.09
N ALA A 105 -11.05 -5.67 21.38
CA ALA A 105 -11.21 -4.34 21.95
C ALA A 105 -9.98 -3.44 21.81
N LEU A 106 -8.79 -4.01 21.50
CA LEU A 106 -7.59 -3.23 21.17
C LEU A 106 -7.81 -2.39 19.92
N GLU A 107 -7.06 -1.31 19.77
CA GLU A 107 -7.10 -0.53 18.53
C GLU A 107 -6.58 -1.39 17.35
N PRO A 108 -7.12 -1.21 16.12
CA PRO A 108 -6.73 -2.02 14.99
C PRO A 108 -5.22 -2.03 14.73
N GLU A 109 -4.55 -0.89 14.90
CA GLU A 109 -3.12 -0.73 14.69
C GLU A 109 -2.30 -1.54 15.69
N GLU A 110 -2.72 -1.59 16.96
CA GLU A 110 -2.05 -2.36 18.01
C GLU A 110 -2.14 -3.87 17.71
N LEU A 111 -3.34 -4.35 17.38
CA LEU A 111 -3.55 -5.76 17.09
C LEU A 111 -2.82 -6.19 15.80
N ILE A 112 -2.77 -5.33 14.78
CA ILE A 112 -2.04 -5.61 13.55
C ILE A 112 -0.51 -5.60 13.79
N ALA A 113 -0.01 -4.70 14.64
CA ALA A 113 1.41 -4.65 14.99
C ALA A 113 1.89 -5.91 15.73
N GLU A 114 0.99 -6.58 16.47
CA GLU A 114 1.26 -7.85 17.17
C GLU A 114 1.10 -9.11 16.28
N GLY A 115 0.97 -8.95 14.96
CA GLY A 115 0.80 -10.07 14.01
C GLY A 115 -0.65 -10.38 13.65
N GLY A 116 -1.61 -9.61 14.17
CA GLY A 116 -3.04 -9.79 13.93
C GLY A 116 -3.71 -10.70 14.95
N LEU A 117 -5.02 -10.89 14.78
CA LEU A 117 -5.83 -11.60 15.77
C LEU A 117 -5.40 -13.07 15.97
N ALA A 118 -4.95 -13.74 14.91
CA ALA A 118 -4.51 -15.13 14.97
C ALA A 118 -3.28 -15.29 15.87
N ASP A 119 -2.24 -14.49 15.63
CA ASP A 119 -0.99 -14.52 16.38
C ASP A 119 -1.19 -14.05 17.82
N ALA A 120 -2.06 -13.06 18.04
CA ALA A 120 -2.42 -12.58 19.37
C ALA A 120 -3.18 -13.66 20.19
N LEU A 121 -4.11 -14.40 19.58
CA LEU A 121 -4.79 -15.53 20.22
C LEU A 121 -3.80 -16.64 20.58
N GLN A 122 -2.86 -16.96 19.67
CA GLN A 122 -1.83 -17.96 19.92
C GLN A 122 -0.89 -17.54 21.06
N SER A 123 -0.42 -16.30 21.06
CA SER A 123 0.46 -15.74 22.09
C SER A 123 -0.21 -15.69 23.46
N ALA A 124 -1.52 -15.47 23.50
CA ALA A 124 -2.33 -15.53 24.71
C ALA A 124 -2.64 -16.97 25.16
N GLY A 125 -2.18 -18.00 24.44
CA GLY A 125 -2.40 -19.41 24.78
C GLY A 125 -3.85 -19.86 24.63
N VAL A 126 -4.63 -19.19 23.78
CA VAL A 126 -6.05 -19.47 23.59
C VAL A 126 -6.23 -20.72 22.74
N SER A 127 -6.89 -21.74 23.30
CA SER A 127 -7.30 -22.96 22.58
C SER A 127 -8.78 -22.91 22.18
N GLY A 128 -9.10 -23.40 20.99
CA GLY A 128 -10.48 -23.51 20.50
C GLY A 128 -11.02 -22.24 19.83
N ILE A 129 -10.19 -21.25 19.55
CA ILE A 129 -10.56 -20.06 18.77
C ILE A 129 -9.48 -19.83 17.72
N THR A 130 -9.87 -19.73 16.45
CA THR A 130 -8.97 -19.42 15.34
C THR A 130 -9.48 -18.23 14.55
N ALA A 131 -8.56 -17.42 14.03
CA ALA A 131 -8.88 -16.33 13.13
C ALA A 131 -8.07 -16.50 11.83
N GLU A 132 -8.72 -16.29 10.70
CA GLU A 132 -8.08 -16.21 9.39
C GLU A 132 -8.15 -14.75 8.94
N SER A 133 -7.02 -14.23 8.48
CA SER A 133 -6.96 -12.94 7.80
C SER A 133 -7.25 -13.12 6.32
N PRO A 134 -7.73 -12.08 5.61
CA PRO A 134 -8.04 -12.19 4.20
C PRO A 134 -6.84 -12.77 3.44
N GLU A 135 -7.00 -14.02 2.99
CA GLU A 135 -6.11 -14.58 2.00
C GLU A 135 -6.27 -13.69 0.76
N ALA A 136 -5.22 -12.92 0.45
CA ALA A 136 -5.13 -12.27 -0.85
C ALA A 136 -5.34 -13.38 -1.89
N ALA A 137 -6.40 -13.26 -2.68
CA ALA A 137 -6.67 -14.16 -3.79
C ALA A 137 -5.37 -14.32 -4.60
N GLY A 138 -4.72 -15.48 -4.50
CA GLY A 138 -3.52 -15.80 -5.25
C GLY A 138 -2.17 -15.30 -4.71
N ALA A 139 -2.00 -15.05 -3.40
CA ALA A 139 -0.66 -14.98 -2.81
C ALA A 139 -0.32 -16.31 -2.10
N PRO A 140 0.68 -17.09 -2.55
CA PRO A 140 1.15 -18.22 -1.76
C PRO A 140 1.67 -17.71 -0.41
N ARG A 141 1.41 -18.48 0.66
CA ARG A 141 2.02 -18.27 1.99
C ARG A 141 3.51 -17.93 1.84
N PRO A 142 4.06 -17.01 2.64
CA PRO A 142 5.50 -16.92 2.77
C PRO A 142 5.97 -18.22 3.43
N SER A 143 6.47 -19.15 2.61
CA SER A 143 7.67 -19.88 2.99
C SER A 143 8.73 -18.84 3.37
N ALA A 144 9.64 -19.19 4.27
CA ALA A 144 10.73 -18.32 4.72
C ALA A 144 11.73 -17.99 3.59
N GLU A 145 11.28 -17.28 2.56
CA GLU A 145 12.01 -16.71 1.44
C GLU A 145 11.45 -15.29 1.22
N GLY A 146 12.33 -14.29 1.25
CA GLY A 146 12.02 -12.88 1.51
C GLY A 146 10.89 -12.27 0.69
N GLU A 147 10.06 -11.47 1.36
CA GLU A 147 9.05 -10.61 0.72
C GLU A 147 9.73 -9.69 -0.31
N ASN A 148 9.23 -9.67 -1.54
CA ASN A 148 9.71 -8.75 -2.57
C ASN A 148 9.26 -7.32 -2.18
N VAL A 149 10.19 -6.54 -1.64
CA VAL A 149 9.96 -5.15 -1.19
C VAL A 149 9.48 -4.22 -2.30
N PHE A 150 9.85 -4.49 -3.56
CA PHE A 150 9.38 -3.73 -4.71
C PHE A 150 7.90 -3.99 -4.98
N ALA A 151 7.48 -5.26 -4.97
CA ALA A 151 6.07 -5.62 -5.08
C ALA A 151 5.23 -5.02 -3.94
N THR A 152 5.79 -4.94 -2.73
CA THR A 152 5.16 -4.25 -1.60
C THR A 152 4.98 -2.75 -1.85
N ALA A 153 5.98 -2.06 -2.41
CA ALA A 153 5.86 -0.65 -2.76
C ALA A 153 4.78 -0.41 -3.84
N VAL A 154 4.69 -1.26 -4.86
CA VAL A 154 3.62 -1.22 -5.88
C VAL A 154 2.24 -1.35 -5.23
N ARG A 155 2.07 -2.36 -4.37
CA ARG A 155 0.81 -2.63 -3.66
C ARG A 155 0.40 -1.44 -2.77
N VAL A 156 1.33 -0.89 -1.99
CA VAL A 156 1.06 0.25 -1.11
C VAL A 156 0.66 1.49 -1.92
N LEU A 157 1.33 1.78 -3.03
CA LEU A 157 0.96 2.89 -3.89
C LEU A 157 -0.43 2.70 -4.51
N HIS A 158 -0.78 1.48 -4.91
CA HIS A 158 -2.12 1.15 -5.40
C HIS A 158 -3.20 1.42 -4.34
N GLU A 159 -2.98 0.93 -3.11
CA GLU A 159 -3.88 1.14 -1.97
C GLU A 159 -4.10 2.63 -1.68
N ILE A 160 -3.02 3.41 -1.65
CA ILE A 160 -3.08 4.87 -1.41
C ILE A 160 -3.81 5.58 -2.54
N SER A 161 -3.49 5.25 -3.80
CA SER A 161 -4.13 5.87 -4.97
C SER A 161 -5.63 5.57 -5.01
N SER A 162 -6.02 4.33 -4.72
CA SER A 162 -7.42 3.92 -4.63
C SER A 162 -8.15 4.64 -3.48
N ALA A 163 -7.52 4.77 -2.30
CA ALA A 163 -8.10 5.54 -1.20
C ALA A 163 -8.39 7.00 -1.61
N VAL A 164 -7.43 7.65 -2.27
CA VAL A 164 -7.57 9.03 -2.78
C VAL A 164 -8.69 9.13 -3.83
N GLU A 165 -8.76 8.18 -4.77
CA GLU A 165 -9.81 8.13 -5.81
C GLU A 165 -11.22 8.04 -5.21
N HIS A 166 -11.37 7.33 -4.10
CA HIS A 166 -12.65 7.19 -3.38
C HIS A 166 -12.89 8.29 -2.33
N GLY A 167 -12.03 9.31 -2.24
CA GLY A 167 -12.16 10.42 -1.28
C GLY A 167 -11.81 10.06 0.17
N SER A 168 -11.11 8.94 0.39
CA SER A 168 -10.57 8.54 1.69
C SER A 168 -9.18 9.16 1.93
N PRO A 169 -8.74 9.31 3.20
CA PRO A 169 -7.41 9.81 3.51
C PRO A 169 -6.29 8.91 2.95
N ALA A 170 -5.23 9.52 2.41
CA ALA A 170 -4.02 8.83 1.95
C ALA A 170 -3.16 8.39 3.15
N ASP A 171 -2.80 7.11 3.22
CA ASP A 171 -1.93 6.54 4.26
C ASP A 171 -0.44 6.72 3.91
N VAL A 172 0.04 7.96 3.99
CA VAL A 172 1.44 8.32 3.70
C VAL A 172 2.47 7.61 4.61
N PRO A 173 2.20 7.37 5.91
CA PRO A 173 3.09 6.55 6.74
C PRO A 173 3.37 5.16 6.15
N ARG A 174 2.37 4.54 5.51
CA ARG A 174 2.53 3.25 4.82
C ARG A 174 3.47 3.34 3.62
N ALA A 175 3.37 4.41 2.82
CA ALA A 175 4.32 4.68 1.73
C ALA A 175 5.74 4.81 2.25
N ARG A 176 5.93 5.49 3.39
CA ARG A 176 7.24 5.62 4.05
C ARG A 176 7.83 4.27 4.42
N LEU A 177 7.06 3.40 5.08
CA LEU A 177 7.53 2.06 5.47
C LEU A 177 7.93 1.22 4.25
N ALA A 178 7.17 1.29 3.16
CA ALA A 178 7.51 0.58 1.93
C ALA A 178 8.84 1.09 1.32
N VAL A 179 9.06 2.40 1.32
CA VAL A 179 10.31 3.00 0.85
C VAL A 179 11.48 2.67 1.77
N GLU A 180 11.28 2.66 3.09
CA GLU A 180 12.32 2.24 4.04
C GLU A 180 12.76 0.79 3.79
N GLY A 181 11.82 -0.11 3.44
CA GLY A 181 12.13 -1.47 3.01
C GLY A 181 12.94 -1.54 1.72
N LEU A 182 12.62 -0.69 0.73
CA LEU A 182 13.43 -0.55 -0.49
C LEU A 182 14.84 -0.06 -0.17
N VAL A 183 14.97 1.03 0.60
CA VAL A 183 16.26 1.62 0.99
C VAL A 183 17.13 0.60 1.72
N ALA A 184 16.55 -0.19 2.64
CA ALA A 184 17.27 -1.21 3.40
C ALA A 184 17.81 -2.36 2.52
N THR A 185 17.26 -2.57 1.33
CA THR A 185 17.62 -3.68 0.44
C THR A 185 18.35 -3.25 -0.83
N LEU A 186 18.54 -1.95 -1.07
CA LEU A 186 19.18 -1.39 -2.28
C LEU A 186 20.55 -2.04 -2.60
N ASP A 187 21.34 -2.36 -1.59
CA ASP A 187 22.65 -3.00 -1.77
C ASP A 187 22.55 -4.53 -1.81
N MET A 188 21.71 -5.12 -0.96
CA MET A 188 21.62 -6.57 -0.78
C MET A 188 20.87 -7.29 -1.90
N ALA A 189 19.87 -6.63 -2.48
CA ALA A 189 18.98 -7.19 -3.50
C ALA A 189 19.10 -6.45 -4.84
N ARG A 190 20.22 -5.74 -5.08
CA ARG A 190 20.40 -4.91 -6.28
C ARG A 190 20.07 -5.63 -7.61
N PRO A 191 20.55 -6.86 -7.87
CA PRO A 191 20.21 -7.57 -9.12
C PRO A 191 18.71 -7.87 -9.24
N GLN A 192 18.05 -8.24 -8.13
CA GLN A 192 16.62 -8.50 -8.10
C GLN A 192 15.83 -7.23 -8.40
N LEU A 193 16.18 -6.10 -7.75
CA LEU A 193 15.52 -4.82 -7.94
C LEU A 193 15.64 -4.31 -9.38
N TRP A 194 16.82 -4.48 -10.01
CA TRP A 194 16.96 -4.20 -11.44
C TRP A 194 16.14 -5.15 -12.32
N GLY A 195 16.03 -6.42 -11.94
CA GLY A 195 15.15 -7.39 -12.58
C GLY A 195 13.67 -7.01 -12.50
N ASP A 196 13.21 -6.55 -11.33
CA ASP A 196 11.85 -6.06 -11.11
C ASP A 196 11.57 -4.80 -11.95
N LEU A 197 12.54 -3.88 -12.05
CA LEU A 197 12.46 -2.70 -12.91
C LEU A 197 12.44 -3.05 -14.41
N ALA A 198 13.11 -4.14 -14.80
CA ALA A 198 13.14 -4.63 -16.17
C ALA A 198 11.85 -5.40 -16.54
N ASN A 199 11.23 -6.07 -15.56
CA ASN A 199 9.97 -6.80 -15.70
C ASN A 199 8.76 -5.85 -15.61
N ARG A 200 8.55 -5.09 -16.67
CA ARG A 200 7.56 -4.01 -16.73
C ARG A 200 6.21 -4.53 -17.18
N SER A 201 5.13 -4.14 -16.49
CA SER A 201 3.82 -4.21 -17.11
C SER A 201 3.69 -3.12 -18.19
N HIS A 202 2.97 -3.45 -19.26
CA HIS A 202 2.61 -2.50 -20.32
C HIS A 202 1.24 -1.88 -20.09
N ASP A 203 0.65 -2.01 -18.90
CA ASP A 203 -0.67 -1.48 -18.61
C ASP A 203 -0.61 0.02 -18.32
N GLU A 204 -1.42 0.78 -19.04
CA GLU A 204 -1.49 2.25 -19.00
C GLU A 204 -1.94 2.81 -17.63
N LEU A 205 -2.39 1.94 -16.72
CA LEU A 205 -2.93 2.27 -15.39
C LEU A 205 -2.06 1.84 -14.21
N ASP A 206 -0.86 1.34 -14.47
CA ASP A 206 -0.15 0.58 -13.44
C ASP A 206 0.47 1.46 -12.32
N PRO A 207 0.16 1.21 -11.02
CA PRO A 207 0.93 1.70 -9.88
C PRO A 207 2.43 1.35 -9.94
N GLN A 208 2.82 0.34 -10.73
CA GLN A 208 4.23 -0.04 -10.95
C GLN A 208 5.11 1.13 -11.40
N HIS A 209 4.58 2.08 -12.17
CA HIS A 209 5.34 3.25 -12.59
C HIS A 209 5.83 4.10 -11.41
N GLY A 210 4.98 4.39 -10.43
CA GLY A 210 5.41 5.17 -9.28
C GLY A 210 6.50 4.43 -8.48
N ALA A 211 6.42 3.10 -8.41
CA ALA A 211 7.46 2.28 -7.80
C ALA A 211 8.76 2.23 -8.63
N ASN A 212 8.67 2.16 -9.96
CA ASN A 212 9.82 2.24 -10.87
C ASN A 212 10.53 3.59 -10.75
N THR A 213 9.78 4.69 -10.82
CA THR A 213 10.27 6.06 -10.65
C THR A 213 10.92 6.23 -9.27
N CYS A 214 10.32 5.67 -8.22
CA CYS A 214 10.92 5.62 -6.88
C CYS A 214 12.26 4.88 -6.89
N LEU A 215 12.31 3.66 -7.43
CA LEU A 215 13.51 2.83 -7.43
C LEU A 215 14.66 3.45 -8.26
N LEU A 216 14.36 4.00 -9.44
CA LEU A 216 15.31 4.76 -10.26
C LEU A 216 15.86 5.98 -9.51
N THR A 217 14.98 6.72 -8.83
CA THR A 217 15.37 7.87 -7.99
C THR A 217 16.31 7.42 -6.88
N LEU A 218 15.99 6.32 -6.18
CA LEU A 218 16.81 5.77 -5.10
C LEU A 218 18.19 5.33 -5.59
N PHE A 219 18.30 4.65 -6.74
CA PHE A 219 19.59 4.26 -7.28
C PHE A 219 20.50 5.46 -7.59
N VAL A 220 19.96 6.49 -8.24
CA VAL A 220 20.73 7.70 -8.55
C VAL A 220 21.08 8.46 -7.28
N ALA A 221 20.13 8.64 -6.35
CA ALA A 221 20.36 9.30 -5.07
C ALA A 221 21.44 8.58 -4.24
N GLN A 222 21.42 7.25 -4.19
CA GLN A 222 22.42 6.45 -3.49
C GLN A 222 23.81 6.63 -4.14
N ALA A 223 23.88 6.60 -5.47
CA ALA A 223 25.14 6.82 -6.20
C ALA A 223 25.68 8.25 -6.04
N LEU A 224 24.82 9.24 -5.75
CA LEU A 224 25.21 10.60 -5.41
C LEU A 224 25.64 10.76 -3.92
N GLY A 225 25.54 9.70 -3.12
CA GLY A 225 26.01 9.67 -1.74
C GLY A 225 25.01 10.18 -0.70
N LEU A 226 23.71 10.18 -1.01
CA LEU A 226 22.68 10.51 -0.02
C LEU A 226 22.62 9.45 1.09
N ASP A 227 22.42 9.89 2.33
CA ASP A 227 22.23 8.97 3.47
C ASP A 227 20.84 8.32 3.47
N ALA A 228 20.65 7.29 4.30
CA ALA A 228 19.41 6.53 4.37
C ALA A 228 18.17 7.40 4.65
N GLN A 229 18.31 8.46 5.45
CA GLN A 229 17.19 9.34 5.76
C GLN A 229 16.79 10.17 4.55
N HIS A 230 17.76 10.75 3.83
CA HIS A 230 17.50 11.50 2.61
C HIS A 230 17.02 10.60 1.46
N LEU A 231 17.49 9.35 1.40
CA LEU A 231 16.98 8.34 0.47
C LEU A 231 15.50 8.04 0.73
N THR A 232 15.11 7.82 1.99
CA THR A 232 13.70 7.61 2.34
C THR A 232 12.86 8.84 2.01
N ASP A 233 13.31 10.05 2.39
CA ASP A 233 12.56 11.28 2.15
C ASP A 233 12.32 11.51 0.64
N VAL A 234 13.34 11.33 -0.22
CA VAL A 234 13.20 11.49 -1.68
C VAL A 234 12.45 10.32 -2.34
N GLY A 235 12.61 9.10 -1.82
CA GLY A 235 11.90 7.91 -2.31
C GLY A 235 10.40 8.00 -2.08
N VAL A 236 9.96 8.47 -0.91
CA VAL A 236 8.52 8.72 -0.65
C VAL A 236 7.98 9.79 -1.58
N ALA A 237 8.74 10.85 -1.81
CA ALA A 237 8.35 11.91 -2.73
C ALA A 237 8.25 11.41 -4.18
N ALA A 238 9.17 10.54 -4.61
CA ALA A 238 9.14 9.89 -5.91
C ALA A 238 7.98 8.90 -6.05
N LEU A 239 7.70 8.10 -5.01
CA LEU A 239 6.60 7.12 -5.03
C LEU A 239 5.23 7.79 -5.18
N LEU A 240 5.06 8.99 -4.58
CA LEU A 240 3.80 9.72 -4.54
C LEU A 240 3.69 10.87 -5.55
N HIS A 241 4.68 11.07 -6.43
CA HIS A 241 4.73 12.26 -7.32
C HIS A 241 3.46 12.42 -8.17
N ASP A 242 2.90 11.30 -8.60
CA ASP A 242 1.78 11.18 -9.54
C ASP A 242 0.40 11.03 -8.84
N ILE A 243 0.35 11.16 -7.50
CA ILE A 243 -0.87 10.86 -6.72
C ILE A 243 -2.08 11.71 -7.12
N GLY A 244 -1.84 12.90 -7.69
CA GLY A 244 -2.90 13.77 -8.21
C GLY A 244 -3.69 13.17 -9.37
N LEU A 245 -3.16 12.17 -10.07
CA LEU A 245 -3.89 11.48 -11.14
C LEU A 245 -5.10 10.71 -10.60
N ALA A 246 -5.08 10.29 -9.33
CA ALA A 246 -6.18 9.57 -8.68
C ALA A 246 -7.45 10.42 -8.57
N VAL A 247 -7.35 11.75 -8.52
CA VAL A 247 -8.52 12.65 -8.42
C VAL A 247 -9.00 13.20 -9.76
N LEU A 248 -8.27 12.93 -10.85
CA LEU A 248 -8.65 13.39 -12.17
C LEU A 248 -9.70 12.46 -12.81
N PRO A 249 -10.63 13.01 -13.62
CA PRO A 249 -11.49 12.22 -14.50
C PRO A 249 -10.66 11.32 -15.42
N TRP A 250 -11.23 10.17 -15.78
CA TRP A 250 -10.57 9.14 -16.59
C TRP A 250 -9.94 9.68 -17.88
N GLU A 251 -10.67 10.51 -18.63
CA GLU A 251 -10.20 11.06 -19.91
C GLU A 251 -8.98 11.96 -19.72
N GLN A 252 -8.99 12.78 -18.67
CA GLN A 252 -7.87 13.66 -18.32
C GLN A 252 -6.68 12.83 -17.84
N ARG A 253 -6.92 11.81 -17.00
CA ARG A 253 -5.88 10.88 -16.53
C ARG A 253 -5.16 10.21 -17.70
N MET A 254 -5.91 9.75 -18.72
CA MET A 254 -5.33 9.16 -19.93
C MET A 254 -4.58 10.16 -20.79
N ALA A 255 -5.10 11.38 -20.96
CA ALA A 255 -4.42 12.42 -21.71
C ALA A 255 -3.09 12.83 -21.06
N GLU A 256 -3.04 12.98 -19.74
CA GLU A 256 -1.82 13.40 -19.03
C GLU A 256 -0.75 12.30 -18.99
N ARG A 257 -1.12 11.01 -19.09
CA ARG A 257 -0.18 9.86 -19.07
C ARG A 257 0.42 9.49 -20.43
N THR A 258 -0.22 9.86 -21.54
CA THR A 258 0.14 9.33 -22.89
C THR A 258 0.81 10.35 -23.80
N VAL A 259 0.78 11.64 -23.45
CA VAL A 259 1.29 12.72 -24.31
C VAL A 259 2.77 13.00 -24.08
N ARG A 260 3.48 13.28 -25.17
CA ARG A 260 4.87 13.74 -25.16
C ARG A 260 4.95 15.25 -24.90
N GLY A 261 5.60 15.63 -23.81
CA GLY A 261 5.98 17.01 -23.53
C GLY A 261 4.94 17.83 -22.78
N PRO A 262 5.24 19.11 -22.49
CA PRO A 262 4.41 19.95 -21.64
C PRO A 262 3.03 20.20 -22.24
N LEU A 263 2.02 19.68 -21.55
CA LEU A 263 0.63 20.03 -21.80
C LEU A 263 0.33 21.37 -21.13
N SER A 264 -0.39 22.26 -21.83
CA SER A 264 -0.97 23.48 -21.23
C SER A 264 -2.03 23.18 -20.16
N GLN A 265 -2.30 21.91 -19.88
CA GLN A 265 -3.40 21.40 -19.06
C GLN A 265 -2.97 20.37 -18.02
N TRP A 266 -1.67 20.21 -17.70
CA TRP A 266 -1.30 19.31 -16.59
C TRP A 266 -1.95 19.78 -15.30
N ARG A 267 -2.87 18.96 -14.78
CA ARG A 267 -3.59 19.25 -13.53
C ARG A 267 -3.07 18.40 -12.39
N HIS A 268 -2.63 17.18 -12.65
CA HIS A 268 -2.22 16.28 -11.58
C HIS A 268 -1.10 16.81 -10.67
N PRO A 269 -0.17 17.70 -11.09
CA PRO A 269 0.85 18.21 -10.17
C PRO A 269 0.22 19.07 -9.07
N ALA A 270 -0.68 19.98 -9.46
CA ALA A 270 -1.40 20.83 -8.53
C ALA A 270 -2.38 20.03 -7.65
N GLU A 271 -3.09 19.07 -8.24
CA GLU A 271 -3.99 18.19 -7.48
C GLU A 271 -3.22 17.29 -6.51
N GLY A 272 -2.06 16.77 -6.89
CA GLY A 272 -1.20 15.94 -6.04
C GLY A 272 -0.68 16.74 -4.84
N ALA A 273 -0.21 17.96 -5.08
CA ALA A 273 0.16 18.88 -4.01
C ALA A 273 -1.04 19.18 -3.09
N PHE A 274 -2.24 19.36 -3.64
CA PHE A 274 -3.44 19.56 -2.84
C PHE A 274 -3.77 18.33 -1.98
N VAL A 275 -3.70 17.10 -2.54
CA VAL A 275 -3.90 15.85 -1.79
C VAL A 275 -2.92 15.75 -0.62
N LEU A 276 -1.65 16.10 -0.86
CA LEU A 276 -0.56 15.99 0.11
C LEU A 276 -0.41 17.19 1.05
N ARG A 277 -1.26 18.23 0.94
CA ARG A 277 -1.11 19.52 1.65
C ARG A 277 -1.15 19.45 3.17
N HIS A 278 -1.73 18.38 3.73
CA HIS A 278 -1.85 18.23 5.18
C HIS A 278 -0.61 17.58 5.80
N LEU A 279 0.37 17.17 4.99
CA LEU A 279 1.69 16.76 5.46
C LEU A 279 2.44 17.98 6.02
N GLY A 280 2.90 17.88 7.26
CA GLY A 280 3.61 18.97 7.96
C GLY A 280 5.10 18.68 8.14
N GLY A 281 5.92 19.74 8.28
CA GLY A 281 7.35 19.59 8.61
C GLY A 281 8.19 19.00 7.48
N ARG A 282 9.14 18.08 7.80
CA ARG A 282 10.00 17.41 6.80
C ARG A 282 9.21 16.56 5.78
N GLU A 283 7.95 16.26 6.07
CA GLU A 283 7.04 15.52 5.21
C GLU A 283 6.42 16.38 4.10
N SER A 284 6.80 17.67 4.00
CA SER A 284 6.34 18.53 2.90
C SER A 284 7.00 18.19 1.55
N LEU A 285 8.09 17.42 1.53
CA LEU A 285 8.83 17.12 0.30
C LEU A 285 7.97 16.40 -0.75
N PRO A 286 7.21 15.33 -0.42
CA PRO A 286 6.25 14.72 -1.35
C PRO A 286 5.27 15.72 -1.97
N MET A 287 4.73 16.66 -1.19
CA MET A 287 3.84 17.71 -1.69
C MET A 287 4.55 18.62 -2.70
N ILE A 288 5.78 19.05 -2.39
CA ILE A 288 6.54 19.95 -3.26
C ILE A 288 6.95 19.22 -4.56
N VAL A 289 7.44 17.98 -4.46
CA VAL A 289 7.80 17.18 -5.63
C VAL A 289 6.58 16.90 -6.51
N ALA A 290 5.41 16.60 -5.92
CA ALA A 290 4.17 16.47 -6.68
C ALA A 290 3.86 17.76 -7.46
N ALA A 291 4.04 18.95 -6.88
CA ALA A 291 3.85 20.22 -7.58
C ALA A 291 4.91 20.48 -8.68
N GLU A 292 6.15 20.07 -8.45
CA GLU A 292 7.30 20.54 -9.22
C GLU A 292 7.83 19.56 -10.27
N HIS A 293 7.52 18.26 -10.22
CA HIS A 293 8.21 17.24 -11.03
C HIS A 293 8.10 17.44 -12.56
N HIS A 294 7.15 18.24 -13.06
CA HIS A 294 7.08 18.62 -14.49
C HIS A 294 7.87 19.89 -14.85
N LEU A 295 8.18 20.74 -13.88
CA LEU A 295 8.86 22.01 -14.10
C LEU A 295 10.30 21.90 -14.65
N PRO A 296 11.09 20.83 -14.35
CA PRO A 296 12.39 20.63 -14.97
C PRO A 296 12.31 20.57 -16.50
N ALA A 297 11.26 19.95 -17.06
CA ALA A 297 11.05 19.91 -18.49
C ALA A 297 10.77 21.30 -19.10
N LEU A 298 10.29 22.24 -18.28
CA LEU A 298 10.04 23.64 -18.63
C LEU A 298 11.27 24.54 -18.45
N LYS A 299 12.42 23.97 -18.04
CA LYS A 299 13.68 24.70 -17.77
C LYS A 299 13.56 25.75 -16.65
N ASP A 300 12.69 25.50 -15.67
CA ASP A 300 12.54 26.42 -14.54
C ASP A 300 13.76 26.34 -13.59
N PRO A 301 14.46 27.47 -13.32
CA PRO A 301 15.62 27.49 -12.44
C PRO A 301 15.27 27.30 -10.96
N SER A 302 14.00 27.52 -10.56
CA SER A 302 13.56 27.55 -9.16
C SER A 302 13.19 26.19 -8.56
N VAL A 303 13.22 25.12 -9.36
CA VAL A 303 12.84 23.76 -8.95
C VAL A 303 13.80 23.17 -7.91
N LEU A 304 13.28 22.42 -6.94
CA LEU A 304 14.11 21.70 -5.97
C LEU A 304 14.98 20.62 -6.64
N PRO A 305 16.22 20.39 -6.15
CA PRO A 305 17.08 19.32 -6.66
C PRO A 305 16.42 17.93 -6.65
N GLN A 306 15.63 17.63 -5.62
CA GLN A 306 14.87 16.39 -5.49
C GLN A 306 13.82 16.25 -6.59
N ALA A 307 13.06 17.30 -6.88
CA ALA A 307 12.08 17.30 -7.96
C ALA A 307 12.74 17.14 -9.34
N ARG A 308 13.92 17.75 -9.56
CA ARG A 308 14.73 17.52 -10.79
C ARG A 308 15.15 16.06 -10.95
N LEU A 309 15.53 15.41 -9.85
CA LEU A 309 15.92 14.01 -9.87
C LEU A 309 14.72 13.10 -10.17
N VAL A 310 13.59 13.33 -9.49
CA VAL A 310 12.34 12.58 -9.74
C VAL A 310 11.86 12.77 -11.17
N ALA A 311 11.94 13.98 -11.72
CA ALA A 311 11.57 14.26 -13.11
C ALA A 311 12.39 13.48 -14.13
N LEU A 312 13.70 13.30 -13.88
CA LEU A 312 14.56 12.47 -14.73
C LEU A 312 14.14 11.00 -14.65
N ALA A 313 13.89 10.49 -13.44
CA ALA A 313 13.48 9.10 -13.22
C ALA A 313 12.11 8.82 -13.87
N ASP A 314 11.14 9.72 -13.67
CA ASP A 314 9.79 9.67 -14.26
C ASP A 314 9.86 9.66 -15.79
N TYR A 315 10.55 10.64 -16.39
CA TYR A 315 10.75 10.72 -17.84
C TYR A 315 11.39 9.44 -18.40
N THR A 316 12.36 8.90 -17.68
CA THR A 316 13.09 7.68 -18.08
C THR A 316 12.18 6.47 -18.05
N ASP A 317 11.40 6.27 -16.98
CA ASP A 317 10.46 5.16 -16.89
C ASP A 317 9.33 5.29 -17.92
N ALA A 318 8.66 6.45 -17.97
CA ALA A 318 7.50 6.69 -18.83
C ALA A 318 7.79 6.46 -20.32
N LEU A 319 8.97 6.85 -20.80
CA LEU A 319 9.33 6.65 -22.21
C LEU A 319 9.79 5.24 -22.54
N SER A 320 10.29 4.50 -21.56
CA SER A 320 10.84 3.16 -21.76
C SER A 320 9.84 2.04 -21.45
N CYS A 321 8.67 2.34 -20.89
CA CYS A 321 7.57 1.39 -20.67
C CYS A 321 6.48 1.41 -21.77
N GLY A 322 6.64 2.26 -22.80
CA GLY A 322 5.74 2.32 -23.95
C GLY A 322 4.42 3.09 -23.75
N ARG A 323 4.30 3.84 -22.64
CA ARG A 323 3.17 4.76 -22.38
C ARG A 323 3.04 5.86 -23.41
N VAL A 324 4.15 6.24 -24.03
CA VAL A 324 4.16 7.03 -25.26
C VAL A 324 4.20 6.04 -26.41
N PRO A 325 3.10 5.85 -27.17
CA PRO A 325 3.04 4.83 -28.21
C PRO A 325 4.17 4.95 -29.25
N ALA A 326 4.60 6.18 -29.54
CA ALA A 326 5.70 6.46 -30.47
C ALA A 326 7.09 5.98 -29.96
N MET A 327 7.24 5.69 -28.67
CA MET A 327 8.51 5.32 -28.02
C MET A 327 8.52 3.91 -27.45
N ARG A 328 7.49 3.10 -27.77
CA ARG A 328 7.32 1.74 -27.25
C ARG A 328 8.51 0.80 -27.49
N HIS A 329 9.37 1.10 -28.46
CA HIS A 329 10.55 0.30 -28.81
C HIS A 329 11.89 0.92 -28.34
N ALA A 330 11.85 2.03 -27.60
CA ALA A 330 13.07 2.67 -27.12
C ALA A 330 13.65 1.88 -25.93
N SER A 331 14.91 1.46 -26.06
CA SER A 331 15.64 0.87 -24.93
C SER A 331 16.04 1.96 -23.92
N LEU A 332 16.12 1.58 -22.64
CA LEU A 332 16.54 2.47 -21.55
C LEU A 332 17.90 3.13 -21.84
N GLY A 333 18.86 2.33 -22.34
CA GLY A 333 20.19 2.82 -22.73
C GLY A 333 20.15 3.77 -23.92
N GLY A 334 19.29 3.51 -24.91
CA GLY A 334 19.08 4.40 -26.06
C GLY A 334 18.55 5.77 -25.64
N LEU A 335 17.55 5.78 -24.75
CA LEU A 335 16.98 7.01 -24.20
C LEU A 335 18.04 7.85 -23.45
N LEU A 336 18.84 7.20 -22.60
CA LEU A 336 19.88 7.88 -21.84
C LEU A 336 21.01 8.40 -22.74
N SER A 337 21.34 7.69 -23.81
CA SER A 337 22.28 8.18 -24.83
C SER A 337 21.75 9.42 -25.57
N GLU A 338 20.44 9.47 -25.84
CA GLU A 338 19.79 10.66 -26.43
C GLU A 338 19.90 11.86 -25.48
N LEU A 339 19.56 11.68 -24.19
CA LEU A 339 19.68 12.72 -23.17
C LEU A 339 21.12 13.23 -23.01
N LEU A 340 22.11 12.32 -23.00
CA LEU A 340 23.53 12.68 -22.93
C LEU A 340 24.02 13.47 -24.16
N SER A 341 23.41 13.23 -25.32
CA SER A 341 23.70 13.95 -26.57
C SER A 341 22.98 15.29 -26.67
N GLY A 342 22.19 15.66 -25.64
CA GLY A 342 21.41 16.90 -25.60
C GLY A 342 20.04 16.79 -26.28
N GLY A 343 19.58 15.59 -26.61
CA GLY A 343 18.19 15.35 -27.04
C GLY A 343 17.24 15.35 -25.85
N GLY A 344 15.95 15.66 -26.08
CA GLY A 344 14.93 15.69 -25.03
C GLY A 344 14.99 16.91 -24.09
N PRO A 345 14.32 16.85 -22.91
CA PRO A 345 14.33 17.90 -21.91
C PRO A 345 15.72 18.10 -21.26
N ALA A 346 15.99 19.32 -20.80
CA ALA A 346 17.25 19.65 -20.15
C ALA A 346 17.26 19.22 -18.68
N PHE A 347 17.75 18.01 -18.41
CA PHE A 347 18.02 17.53 -17.05
C PHE A 347 19.46 17.85 -16.59
N ASP A 348 19.72 17.71 -15.29
CA ASP A 348 21.08 17.86 -14.76
C ASP A 348 22.01 16.80 -15.36
N ALA A 349 23.09 17.25 -16.01
CA ALA A 349 24.00 16.37 -16.74
C ALA A 349 24.73 15.37 -15.83
N VAL A 350 24.92 15.69 -14.55
CA VAL A 350 25.49 14.75 -13.56
C VAL A 350 24.49 13.64 -13.30
N HIS A 351 23.21 13.97 -13.03
CA HIS A 351 22.17 12.96 -12.78
C HIS A 351 21.98 12.03 -13.98
N VAL A 352 21.95 12.58 -15.20
CA VAL A 352 21.83 11.78 -16.44
C VAL A 352 23.02 10.83 -16.59
N ARG A 353 24.25 11.31 -16.37
CA ARG A 353 25.46 10.46 -16.44
C ARG A 353 25.46 9.35 -15.41
N VAL A 354 25.07 9.65 -14.16
CA VAL A 354 24.98 8.64 -13.09
C VAL A 354 23.96 7.57 -13.46
N LEU A 355 22.75 7.97 -13.88
CA LEU A 355 21.71 7.03 -14.30
C LEU A 355 22.15 6.18 -15.50
N ALA A 356 22.78 6.79 -16.51
CA ALA A 356 23.33 6.08 -17.67
C ALA A 356 24.37 5.03 -17.27
N SER A 357 25.27 5.36 -16.33
CA SER A 357 26.27 4.41 -15.83
C SER A 357 25.60 3.24 -15.11
N LEU A 358 24.66 3.52 -14.22
CA LEU A 358 23.95 2.50 -13.44
C LEU A 358 23.19 1.51 -14.34
N VAL A 359 22.53 2.02 -15.38
CA VAL A 359 21.83 1.19 -16.37
C VAL A 359 22.80 0.35 -17.19
N ALA A 360 23.94 0.92 -17.59
CA ALA A 360 24.98 0.18 -18.32
C ALA A 360 25.57 -0.96 -17.47
N ASP A 361 25.81 -0.70 -16.19
CA ASP A 361 26.32 -1.71 -15.24
C ASP A 361 25.31 -2.84 -15.00
N ALA A 362 24.03 -2.50 -14.88
CA ALA A 362 22.95 -3.48 -14.76
C ALA A 362 22.83 -4.34 -16.04
N ALA A 363 22.89 -3.73 -17.22
CA ALA A 363 22.87 -4.44 -18.49
C ALA A 363 24.09 -5.37 -18.66
N ALA A 364 25.28 -4.90 -18.29
CA ALA A 364 26.50 -5.72 -18.29
C ALA A 364 26.42 -6.91 -17.32
N SER A 365 25.60 -6.79 -16.27
CA SER A 365 25.33 -7.85 -15.28
C SER A 365 24.23 -8.82 -15.74
N GLY A 366 23.73 -8.69 -16.97
CA GLY A 366 22.74 -9.60 -17.56
C GLY A 366 21.28 -9.19 -17.34
N VAL A 367 21.02 -7.97 -16.85
CA VAL A 367 19.65 -7.43 -16.78
C VAL A 367 19.21 -7.00 -18.18
N GLU A 368 18.24 -7.71 -18.74
CA GLU A 368 17.65 -7.36 -20.03
C GLU A 368 16.51 -6.36 -19.83
N PHE A 369 16.80 -5.07 -20.06
CA PHE A 369 15.77 -4.06 -20.20
C PHE A 369 15.07 -4.27 -21.55
N SER A 370 14.07 -5.15 -21.54
CA SER A 370 13.28 -5.54 -22.71
C SER A 370 12.98 -4.36 -23.63
N SER A 371 13.42 -4.49 -24.88
CA SER A 371 12.70 -3.98 -26.05
C SER A 371 12.11 -5.20 -26.76
N ALA A 372 11.17 -5.90 -26.13
CA ALA A 372 10.56 -7.08 -26.74
C ALA A 372 9.80 -6.69 -28.03
N PRO A 373 9.72 -7.61 -29.01
CA PRO A 373 9.74 -7.34 -30.45
C PRO A 373 8.55 -6.57 -31.03
#